data_AF-A0A918SYQ4-F1
#
_entry.id   AF-A0A918SYQ4-F1
#
_cell.length_a   1.000
_cell.length_b   1.000
_cell.length_c   1.000
_cell.angle_alpha   90.00
_cell.angle_beta   90.00
_cell.angle_gamma   90.00
#
_symmetry.space_group_name_H-M   'P 1'
#
loop_
_entity.id
_entity.type
_entity.pdbx_description
1 polymer ?
#
loop_
_entity_poly.entity_id
_entity_poly.type
_entity_poly.pdbx_seq_one_letter_code
_entity_poly.pdbx_strand_id
1 'polypeptide(L)'
;MKKLLLTLAAAGVASAVVASRRRQRAYVAPLVPDEWRTDPDAYFDGDAINTRNAGSDLDVDDDLDEVDSARQALGLLRTVDEQEIEAAEEALERTDLETPVAEYAEMLLSHHSENLAAAQALRLESFTAPEVSDFAERRAERLHALADIGDDDEFAGAYLQAMVEGHEQALAMLDRLIPDAVDEDARDFLASSRRSMSQHLQRGRELLEQRRSLQ
;
A
#
# COMPACT_ATOMS: atom_id res chain seq x y z
N MET A 1 -15.73 71.84 21.07
CA MET A 1 -15.01 70.85 20.24
C MET A 1 -14.44 69.81 21.19
N LYS A 2 -14.94 68.56 21.12
CA LYS A 2 -14.69 67.49 22.11
C LYS A 2 -13.28 66.92 21.92
N LYS A 3 -12.55 66.74 23.03
CA LYS A 3 -11.24 66.08 23.11
C LYS A 3 -11.44 64.56 22.97
N LEU A 4 -10.71 63.93 22.05
CA LEU A 4 -10.63 62.48 21.90
C LEU A 4 -9.49 61.97 22.80
N LEU A 5 -9.83 61.15 23.79
CA LEU A 5 -8.88 60.42 24.64
C LEU A 5 -8.71 59.01 24.06
N LEU A 6 -7.44 58.67 23.84
CA LEU A 6 -6.95 57.35 23.51
C LEU A 6 -7.08 56.46 24.76
N THR A 7 -7.70 55.29 24.65
CA THR A 7 -7.56 54.23 25.65
C THR A 7 -7.42 52.89 24.95
N LEU A 8 -6.24 52.31 25.14
CA LEU A 8 -5.83 50.97 24.79
C LEU A 8 -6.42 50.01 25.83
N ALA A 9 -7.08 48.93 25.42
CA ALA A 9 -7.34 47.77 26.27
C ALA A 9 -7.23 46.51 25.42
N ALA A 10 -6.14 45.78 25.65
CA ALA A 10 -5.95 44.41 25.19
C ALA A 10 -6.82 43.47 26.04
N ALA A 11 -7.49 42.51 25.40
CA ALA A 11 -8.03 41.33 26.06
C ALA A 11 -7.93 40.14 25.11
N GLY A 12 -7.41 39.03 25.65
CA GLY A 12 -6.88 37.89 24.92
C GLY A 12 -7.88 37.10 24.07
N VAL A 13 -7.34 36.56 22.99
CA VAL A 13 -7.92 35.48 22.20
C VAL A 13 -7.30 34.17 22.69
N ALA A 14 -8.11 33.22 23.15
CA ALA A 14 -7.76 31.81 23.21
C ALA A 14 -9.04 30.96 23.35
N SER A 15 -9.70 30.67 22.23
CA SER A 15 -10.55 29.48 22.11
C SER A 15 -9.91 28.56 21.09
N ALA A 16 -9.11 27.61 21.60
CA ALA A 16 -8.58 26.51 20.83
C ALA A 16 -9.56 25.34 20.92
N VAL A 17 -10.33 25.10 19.85
CA VAL A 17 -10.72 23.77 19.37
C VAL A 17 -10.96 23.91 17.86
N VAL A 18 -9.89 23.87 17.06
CA VAL A 18 -10.02 23.55 15.64
C VAL A 18 -9.89 22.04 15.54
N ALA A 19 -11.02 21.35 15.67
CA ALA A 19 -11.14 20.01 15.15
C ALA A 19 -11.00 20.11 13.63
N SER A 20 -9.85 19.71 13.09
CA SER A 20 -9.63 19.58 11.65
C SER A 20 -10.58 18.49 11.14
N ARG A 21 -11.73 18.91 10.63
CA ARG A 21 -12.58 18.08 9.78
C ARG A 21 -11.76 17.76 8.53
N ARG A 22 -11.10 16.60 8.50
CA ARG A 22 -10.61 15.96 7.27
C ARG A 22 -11.79 15.94 6.31
N ARG A 23 -11.75 16.80 5.30
CA ARG A 23 -12.68 16.74 4.18
C ARG A 23 -12.31 15.48 3.41
N GLN A 24 -13.16 14.46 3.48
CA GLN A 24 -13.22 13.43 2.45
C GLN A 24 -13.46 14.17 1.13
N ARG A 25 -12.39 14.38 0.37
CA ARG A 25 -12.48 14.75 -1.04
C ARG A 25 -12.92 13.46 -1.72
N ALA A 26 -14.10 13.47 -2.35
CA ALA A 26 -14.55 12.33 -3.13
C ALA A 26 -13.49 12.01 -4.19
N TYR A 27 -12.87 10.83 -4.07
CA TYR A 27 -11.95 10.30 -5.06
C TYR A 27 -12.71 10.18 -6.39
N VAL A 28 -12.25 10.93 -7.39
CA VAL A 28 -12.63 10.72 -8.79
C VAL A 28 -11.45 9.99 -9.38
N ALA A 29 -11.62 8.71 -9.72
CA ALA A 29 -10.56 7.90 -10.28
C ALA A 29 -9.96 8.62 -11.51
N PRO A 30 -8.63 8.82 -11.57
CA PRO A 30 -7.98 9.29 -12.78
C PRO A 30 -8.17 8.25 -13.90
N LEU A 31 -8.21 8.73 -15.14
CA LEU A 31 -8.30 7.87 -16.32
C LEU A 31 -7.00 7.07 -16.46
N VAL A 32 -7.01 5.82 -16.00
CA VAL A 32 -5.96 4.84 -16.29
C VAL A 32 -5.81 4.71 -17.82
N PRO A 33 -4.59 4.81 -18.40
CA PRO A 33 -4.41 4.60 -19.82
C PRO A 33 -4.83 3.17 -20.21
N ASP A 34 -5.49 3.02 -21.36
CA ASP A 34 -6.09 1.73 -21.80
C ASP A 34 -5.10 0.56 -21.83
N GLU A 35 -3.80 0.84 -21.98
CA GLU A 35 -2.74 -0.17 -21.98
C GLU A 35 -2.49 -0.82 -20.60
N TRP A 36 -3.06 -0.27 -19.52
CA TRP A 36 -2.94 -0.75 -18.14
C TRP A 36 -4.27 -1.24 -17.54
N ARG A 37 -5.37 -1.17 -18.30
CA ARG A 37 -6.67 -1.69 -17.89
C ARG A 37 -6.67 -3.22 -18.10
N THR A 38 -6.46 -4.00 -17.03
CA THR A 38 -6.79 -5.42 -17.07
C THR A 38 -8.30 -5.57 -17.09
N ASP A 39 -8.83 -6.27 -18.09
CA ASP A 39 -10.26 -6.55 -18.26
C ASP A 39 -10.81 -7.29 -17.02
N PRO A 40 -11.68 -6.66 -16.20
CA PRO A 40 -12.21 -7.29 -15.00
C PRO A 40 -13.22 -8.41 -15.30
N ASP A 41 -13.70 -8.53 -16.54
CA ASP A 41 -14.73 -9.50 -16.94
C ASP A 41 -14.15 -10.77 -17.59
N ALA A 42 -12.82 -10.93 -17.67
CA ALA A 42 -12.19 -12.06 -18.35
C ALA A 42 -12.08 -13.36 -17.53
N TYR A 43 -12.62 -13.44 -16.30
CA TYR A 43 -12.53 -14.67 -15.50
C TYR A 43 -13.73 -14.89 -14.57
N PHE A 44 -14.91 -15.16 -15.14
CA PHE A 44 -15.95 -15.93 -14.46
C PHE A 44 -16.82 -16.65 -15.50
N ASP A 45 -16.46 -17.89 -15.80
CA ASP A 45 -17.40 -18.89 -16.32
C ASP A 45 -17.04 -20.26 -15.74
N GLY A 46 -17.99 -20.90 -15.06
CA GLY A 46 -17.78 -22.25 -14.53
C GLY A 46 -18.59 -22.65 -13.30
N ASP A 47 -19.91 -22.60 -13.38
CA ASP A 47 -20.81 -23.35 -12.50
C ASP A 47 -20.60 -24.87 -12.66
N ALA A 48 -20.22 -25.59 -11.59
CA ALA A 48 -20.57 -27.00 -11.32
C ALA A 48 -19.99 -27.58 -9.99
N ILE A 49 -20.86 -27.67 -8.98
CA ILE A 49 -21.19 -28.86 -8.16
C ILE A 49 -20.09 -29.92 -7.89
N ASN A 50 -19.71 -30.15 -6.62
CA ASN A 50 -20.05 -31.41 -5.92
C ASN A 50 -19.87 -31.39 -4.39
N THR A 51 -20.91 -31.86 -3.72
CA THR A 51 -20.99 -32.30 -2.34
C THR A 51 -19.98 -33.40 -1.98
N ARG A 52 -19.38 -33.34 -0.79
CA ARG A 52 -19.34 -34.42 0.22
C ARG A 52 -18.64 -33.94 1.50
N ASN A 53 -19.43 -33.81 2.56
CA ASN A 53 -18.94 -33.89 3.93
C ASN A 53 -19.20 -35.32 4.45
N ALA A 54 -18.42 -35.72 5.45
CA ALA A 54 -18.49 -36.91 6.29
C ALA A 54 -17.77 -38.18 5.80
N GLY A 55 -16.46 -38.20 6.10
CA GLY A 55 -15.68 -39.40 6.36
C GLY A 55 -14.72 -39.08 7.51
N SER A 56 -15.13 -39.41 8.72
CA SER A 56 -14.32 -39.42 9.93
C SER A 56 -13.12 -40.33 9.75
N ASP A 57 -11.92 -39.85 10.08
CA ASP A 57 -10.99 -40.59 10.92
C ASP A 57 -10.02 -39.62 11.58
N LEU A 58 -9.79 -39.90 12.85
CA LEU A 58 -8.97 -39.16 13.79
C LEU A 58 -7.52 -39.51 13.54
N ASP A 59 -6.76 -38.60 12.95
CA ASP A 59 -5.33 -38.47 13.20
C ASP A 59 -5.11 -37.07 13.75
N VAL A 60 -4.85 -37.01 15.05
CA VAL A 60 -4.33 -35.83 15.74
C VAL A 60 -2.83 -35.85 15.48
N ASP A 61 -2.44 -35.48 14.26
CA ASP A 61 -1.05 -35.24 13.93
C ASP A 61 -0.76 -33.75 14.16
N ASP A 62 0.20 -33.52 15.05
CA ASP A 62 1.27 -32.51 15.13
C ASP A 62 1.33 -31.27 14.18
N ASP A 63 0.23 -30.81 13.58
CA ASP A 63 0.21 -29.73 12.56
C ASP A 63 -0.03 -28.33 13.14
N LEU A 64 0.26 -28.11 14.43
CA LEU A 64 0.16 -26.77 15.03
C LEU A 64 1.37 -25.88 14.72
N ASP A 65 2.39 -26.40 14.05
CA ASP A 65 3.63 -25.68 13.72
C ASP A 65 3.76 -25.32 12.22
N GLU A 66 2.83 -25.74 11.35
CA GLU A 66 2.75 -25.21 9.98
C GLU A 66 1.93 -23.91 10.02
N VAL A 67 2.57 -22.83 10.46
CA VAL A 67 2.00 -21.48 10.44
C VAL A 67 1.59 -21.19 8.99
N ASP A 68 0.29 -21.23 8.71
CA ASP A 68 -0.29 -21.11 7.37
C ASP A 68 0.37 -19.97 6.56
N SER A 69 1.22 -20.36 5.61
CA SER A 69 2.00 -19.45 4.78
C SER A 69 1.12 -18.49 3.98
N ALA A 70 -0.14 -18.89 3.68
CA ALA A 70 -1.11 -18.01 3.05
C ALA A 70 -1.51 -16.85 3.98
N ARG A 71 -1.75 -17.14 5.26
CA ARG A 71 -2.10 -16.13 6.27
C ARG A 71 -0.94 -15.19 6.57
N GLN A 72 0.29 -15.70 6.53
CA GLN A 72 1.52 -14.90 6.60
C GLN A 72 1.66 -13.97 5.40
N ALA A 73 1.51 -14.49 4.18
CA ALA A 73 1.60 -13.72 2.96
C ALA A 73 0.50 -12.65 2.87
N LEU A 74 -0.73 -12.98 3.28
CA LEU A 74 -1.83 -12.01 3.38
C LEU A 74 -1.56 -10.91 4.41
N GLY A 75 -0.95 -11.26 5.55
CA GLY A 75 -0.53 -10.27 6.56
C GLY A 75 0.51 -9.31 6.01
N LEU A 76 1.57 -9.84 5.40
CA LEU A 76 2.59 -9.05 4.71
C LEU A 76 1.97 -8.12 3.67
N LEU A 77 1.13 -8.66 2.78
CA LEU A 77 0.56 -7.92 1.67
C LEU A 77 -0.34 -6.77 2.13
N ARG A 78 -1.23 -7.02 3.10
CA ARG A 78 -2.09 -5.97 3.66
C ARG A 78 -1.27 -4.84 4.30
N THR A 79 -0.23 -5.18 5.07
CA THR A 79 0.64 -4.18 5.70
C THR A 79 1.43 -3.38 4.66
N VAL A 80 1.95 -4.04 3.61
CA VAL A 80 2.62 -3.33 2.52
C VAL A 80 1.64 -2.40 1.81
N ASP A 81 0.46 -2.87 1.43
CA ASP A 81 -0.54 -2.05 0.74
C ASP A 81 -0.90 -0.80 1.54
N GLU A 82 -1.15 -0.92 2.85
CA GLU A 82 -1.43 0.23 3.72
C GLU A 82 -0.29 1.25 3.70
N GLN A 83 0.96 0.79 3.82
CA GLN A 83 2.14 1.65 3.81
C GLN A 83 2.38 2.31 2.45
N GLU A 84 2.14 1.61 1.34
CA GLU A 84 2.29 2.17 -0.01
C GLU A 84 1.20 3.20 -0.33
N ILE A 85 -0.02 2.99 0.16
CA ILE A 85 -1.11 3.97 0.06
C ILE A 85 -0.70 5.26 0.77
N GLU A 86 -0.26 5.17 2.03
CA GLU A 86 0.15 6.34 2.80
C GLU A 86 1.32 7.09 2.14
N ALA A 87 2.34 6.36 1.67
CA ALA A 87 3.49 6.97 1.00
C ALA A 87 3.12 7.60 -0.35
N ALA A 88 2.21 6.99 -1.11
CA ALA A 88 1.71 7.54 -2.37
C ALA A 88 0.86 8.80 -2.13
N GLU A 89 0.00 8.79 -1.11
CA GLU A 89 -0.74 9.99 -0.70
C GLU A 89 0.21 11.15 -0.35
N GLU A 90 1.25 10.89 0.44
CA GLU A 90 2.26 11.90 0.79
C GLU A 90 2.98 12.44 -0.45
N ALA A 91 3.38 11.56 -1.38
CA ALA A 91 4.02 11.98 -2.62
C ALA A 91 3.10 12.90 -3.45
N LEU A 92 1.80 12.61 -3.49
CA LEU A 92 0.81 13.42 -4.24
C LEU A 92 0.46 14.75 -3.54
N GLU A 93 0.88 14.96 -2.28
CA GLU A 93 0.79 16.26 -1.62
C GLU A 93 1.92 17.22 -2.03
N ARG A 94 2.99 16.71 -2.65
CA ARG A 94 4.10 17.52 -3.15
C ARG A 94 3.66 18.39 -4.34
N THR A 95 4.04 19.66 -4.33
CA THR A 95 3.57 20.63 -5.33
C THR A 95 4.41 20.62 -6.59
N ASP A 96 5.72 20.42 -6.47
CA ASP A 96 6.67 20.48 -7.58
C ASP A 96 7.28 19.09 -7.90
N LEU A 97 6.56 18.01 -7.55
CA LEU A 97 6.96 16.65 -7.88
C LEU A 97 6.96 16.43 -9.39
N GLU A 98 7.99 15.78 -9.89
CA GLU A 98 8.11 15.46 -11.31
C GLU A 98 6.93 14.62 -11.80
N THR A 99 6.37 14.99 -12.95
CA THR A 99 5.17 14.33 -13.50
C THR A 99 5.28 12.81 -13.59
N PRO A 100 6.38 12.20 -14.10
CA PRO A 100 6.48 10.74 -14.14
C PRO A 100 6.48 10.08 -12.75
N VAL A 101 6.92 10.78 -11.71
CA VAL A 101 6.94 10.29 -10.33
C VAL A 101 5.56 10.44 -9.69
N ALA A 102 4.86 11.54 -9.97
CA ALA A 102 3.47 11.72 -9.57
C ALA A 102 2.55 10.66 -10.20
N GLU A 103 2.67 10.41 -11.50
CA GLU A 103 1.91 9.35 -12.20
C GLU A 103 2.20 7.96 -11.62
N TYR A 104 3.44 7.70 -11.22
CA TYR A 104 3.80 6.46 -10.52
C TYR A 104 3.14 6.36 -9.14
N ALA A 105 3.12 7.44 -8.37
CA ALA A 105 2.41 7.48 -7.09
C ALA A 105 0.90 7.29 -7.26
N GLU A 106 0.27 7.88 -8.28
CA GLU A 106 -1.15 7.65 -8.59
C GLU A 106 -1.45 6.17 -8.91
N MET A 107 -0.59 5.53 -9.71
CA MET A 107 -0.70 4.11 -10.01
C MET A 107 -0.59 3.26 -8.74
N LEU A 108 0.40 3.53 -7.88
CA LEU A 108 0.56 2.81 -6.61
C LEU A 108 -0.66 3.00 -5.71
N LEU A 109 -1.13 4.24 -5.53
CA LEU A 109 -2.31 4.54 -4.73
C LEU A 109 -3.53 3.74 -5.21
N SER A 110 -3.81 3.72 -6.51
CA SER A 110 -4.94 2.99 -7.06
C SER A 110 -4.79 1.48 -6.87
N HIS A 111 -3.67 0.92 -7.33
CA HIS A 111 -3.48 -0.54 -7.35
C HIS A 111 -3.40 -1.13 -5.94
N HIS A 112 -2.68 -0.48 -5.01
CA HIS A 112 -2.61 -0.96 -3.63
C HIS A 112 -3.94 -0.80 -2.88
N SER A 113 -4.71 0.27 -3.15
CA SER A 113 -6.05 0.42 -2.57
C SER A 113 -7.00 -0.69 -3.02
N GLU A 114 -6.98 -1.02 -4.32
CA GLU A 114 -7.78 -2.12 -4.88
C GLU A 114 -7.35 -3.47 -4.31
N ASN A 115 -6.03 -3.70 -4.22
CA ASN A 115 -5.47 -4.92 -3.68
C ASN A 115 -5.80 -5.11 -2.20
N LEU A 116 -5.71 -4.06 -1.38
CA LEU A 116 -6.07 -4.09 0.03
C LEU A 116 -7.56 -4.41 0.22
N ALA A 117 -8.44 -3.79 -0.57
CA ALA A 117 -9.87 -4.05 -0.54
C ALA A 117 -10.19 -5.52 -0.92
N ALA A 118 -9.53 -6.05 -1.94
CA ALA A 118 -9.66 -7.45 -2.35
C ALA A 118 -9.14 -8.42 -1.27
N ALA A 119 -7.98 -8.11 -0.65
CA ALA A 119 -7.43 -8.89 0.45
C ALA A 119 -8.40 -8.95 1.65
N GLN A 120 -9.05 -7.84 1.98
CA GLN A 120 -10.05 -7.77 3.05
C GLN A 120 -11.32 -8.57 2.70
N ALA A 121 -11.70 -8.62 1.43
CA ALA A 121 -12.88 -9.35 0.96
C ALA A 121 -12.75 -10.88 1.10
N LEU A 122 -11.52 -11.43 1.09
CA LEU A 122 -11.27 -12.85 1.35
C LEU A 122 -11.72 -13.29 2.76
N ARG A 123 -11.83 -12.36 3.72
CA ARG A 123 -12.19 -12.63 5.13
C ARG A 123 -11.34 -13.71 5.81
N LEU A 124 -10.15 -13.96 5.27
CA LEU A 124 -9.15 -14.81 5.88
C LEU A 124 -8.41 -14.01 6.96
N GLU A 125 -8.28 -14.63 8.13
CA GLU A 125 -7.48 -14.12 9.23
C GLU A 125 -6.02 -14.06 8.80
N SER A 126 -5.40 -12.89 8.79
CA SER A 126 -3.97 -12.78 8.54
C SER A 126 -3.17 -13.05 9.80
N PHE A 127 -1.91 -13.44 9.65
CA PHE A 127 -0.95 -13.53 10.74
C PHE A 127 0.34 -12.82 10.32
N THR A 128 0.97 -12.10 11.23
CA THR A 128 2.23 -11.41 10.97
C THR A 128 3.33 -12.15 11.72
N ALA A 129 4.16 -12.89 11.00
CA ALA A 129 5.35 -13.51 11.58
C ALA A 129 6.37 -12.43 12.00
N PRO A 130 7.27 -12.72 12.96
CA PRO A 130 8.27 -11.76 13.42
C PRO A 130 9.11 -11.14 12.29
N GLU A 131 9.53 -11.93 11.31
CA GLU A 131 10.28 -11.44 10.14
C GLU A 131 9.48 -10.40 9.32
N VAL A 132 8.17 -10.62 9.16
CA VAL A 132 7.26 -9.70 8.47
C VAL A 132 7.07 -8.42 9.28
N SER A 133 6.90 -8.53 10.60
CA SER A 133 6.78 -7.36 11.49
C SER A 133 8.04 -6.50 11.44
N ASP A 134 9.20 -7.13 11.58
CA ASP A 134 10.51 -6.48 11.51
C ASP A 134 10.74 -5.76 10.18
N PHE A 135 10.35 -6.38 9.06
CA PHE A 135 10.38 -5.75 7.74
C PHE A 135 9.44 -4.54 7.67
N ALA A 136 8.19 -4.71 8.09
CA ALA A 136 7.17 -3.67 8.05
C ALA A 136 7.55 -2.45 8.91
N GLU A 137 8.13 -2.66 10.09
CA GLU A 137 8.59 -1.59 10.99
C GLU A 137 9.72 -0.79 10.35
N ARG A 138 10.77 -1.46 9.84
CA ARG A 138 11.87 -0.79 9.15
C ARG A 138 11.41 -0.04 7.90
N ARG A 139 10.43 -0.59 7.18
CA ARG A 139 9.82 0.08 6.03
C ARG A 139 9.07 1.33 6.47
N ALA A 140 8.22 1.24 7.50
CA ALA A 140 7.49 2.39 8.03
C ALA A 140 8.43 3.50 8.47
N GLU A 141 9.51 3.17 9.20
CA GLU A 141 10.53 4.15 9.61
C GLU A 141 11.15 4.88 8.40
N ARG A 142 11.48 4.13 7.34
CA ARG A 142 12.04 4.70 6.11
C ARG A 142 11.05 5.61 5.40
N LEU A 143 9.80 5.18 5.27
CA LEU A 143 8.76 5.98 4.61
C LEU A 143 8.48 7.25 5.40
N HIS A 144 8.40 7.17 6.72
CA HIS A 144 8.25 8.33 7.59
C HIS A 144 9.42 9.32 7.44
N ALA A 145 10.65 8.85 7.23
CA ALA A 145 11.79 9.72 7.03
C ALA A 145 11.73 10.53 5.72
N LEU A 146 10.90 10.14 4.75
CA LEU A 146 10.71 10.90 3.50
C LEU A 146 10.03 12.26 3.75
N ALA A 147 9.17 12.34 4.77
CA ALA A 147 8.46 13.57 5.13
C ALA A 147 9.39 14.71 5.57
N ASP A 148 10.58 14.37 6.05
CA ASP A 148 11.60 15.36 6.47
C ASP A 148 12.37 15.96 5.28
N ILE A 149 12.23 15.40 4.08
CA ILE A 149 12.89 15.89 2.86
C ILE A 149 12.09 17.07 2.30
N GLY A 150 12.65 18.28 2.43
CA GLY A 150 12.00 19.51 2.00
C GLY A 150 12.20 19.89 0.54
N ASP A 151 13.20 19.32 -0.15
CA ASP A 151 13.42 19.52 -1.58
C ASP A 151 12.68 18.44 -2.38
N ASP A 152 11.86 18.85 -3.36
CA ASP A 152 11.00 17.92 -4.10
C ASP A 152 11.78 17.00 -5.06
N ASP A 153 12.96 17.42 -5.56
CA ASP A 153 13.82 16.57 -6.39
C ASP A 153 14.55 15.51 -5.55
N GLU A 154 15.10 15.92 -4.41
CA GLU A 154 15.67 14.98 -3.44
C GLU A 154 14.61 13.98 -2.95
N PHE A 155 13.41 14.46 -2.64
CA PHE A 155 12.29 13.62 -2.25
C PHE A 155 11.92 12.63 -3.35
N ALA A 156 11.81 13.07 -4.61
CA ALA A 156 11.45 12.19 -5.72
C ALA A 156 12.45 11.02 -5.87
N GLY A 157 13.74 11.29 -5.72
CA GLY A 157 14.78 10.26 -5.73
C GLY A 157 14.66 9.29 -4.56
N ALA A 158 14.49 9.81 -3.34
CA ALA A 158 14.38 9.02 -2.12
C ALA A 158 13.08 8.17 -2.09
N TYR A 159 11.97 8.74 -2.53
CA TYR A 159 10.68 8.06 -2.67
C TYR A 159 10.80 6.85 -3.60
N LEU A 160 11.25 7.05 -4.84
CA LEU A 160 11.41 5.95 -5.80
C LEU A 160 12.35 4.87 -5.28
N GLN A 161 13.45 5.26 -4.61
CA GLN A 161 14.36 4.29 -4.01
C GLN A 161 13.69 3.49 -2.88
N ALA A 162 12.93 4.14 -2.00
CA ALA A 162 12.18 3.47 -0.93
C ALA A 162 11.12 2.51 -1.49
N MET A 163 10.43 2.89 -2.58
CA MET A 163 9.47 2.04 -3.28
C MET A 163 10.16 0.80 -3.86
N VAL A 164 11.25 0.97 -4.60
CA VAL A 164 12.01 -0.13 -5.21
C VAL A 164 12.53 -1.11 -4.17
N GLU A 165 13.19 -0.62 -3.12
CA GLU A 165 13.74 -1.49 -2.07
C GLU A 165 12.66 -2.20 -1.27
N GLY A 166 11.51 -1.55 -1.04
CA GLY A 166 10.35 -2.16 -0.36
C GLY A 166 9.72 -3.28 -1.18
N HIS A 167 9.50 -3.03 -2.47
CA HIS A 167 8.94 -4.03 -3.39
C HIS A 167 9.87 -5.22 -3.58
N GLU A 168 11.19 -5.01 -3.69
CA GLU A 168 12.17 -6.09 -3.78
C GLU A 168 12.11 -7.04 -2.57
N GLN A 169 12.07 -6.47 -1.37
CA GLN A 169 12.00 -7.25 -0.13
C GLN A 169 10.65 -7.97 0.01
N ALA A 170 9.54 -7.27 -0.24
CA ALA A 170 8.21 -7.87 -0.16
C ALA A 170 8.04 -9.02 -1.17
N LEU A 171 8.51 -8.84 -2.42
CA LEU A 171 8.49 -9.89 -3.44
C LEU A 171 9.33 -11.11 -3.01
N ALA A 172 10.50 -10.91 -2.42
CA ALA A 172 11.33 -12.01 -1.93
C ALA A 172 10.64 -12.80 -0.80
N MET A 173 9.87 -12.14 0.06
CA MET A 173 9.09 -12.80 1.11
C MET A 173 7.87 -13.53 0.52
N LEU A 174 7.14 -12.90 -0.40
CA LEU A 174 6.03 -13.53 -1.12
C LEU A 174 6.49 -14.76 -1.90
N ASP A 175 7.67 -14.71 -2.54
CA ASP A 175 8.27 -15.84 -3.26
C ASP A 175 8.55 -17.05 -2.35
N ARG A 176 8.79 -16.80 -1.06
CA ARG A 176 8.98 -17.86 -0.06
C ARG A 176 7.65 -18.39 0.48
N LEU A 177 6.67 -17.52 0.68
CA LEU A 177 5.42 -17.86 1.37
C LEU A 177 4.35 -18.45 0.43
N ILE A 178 4.23 -17.94 -0.80
CA ILE A 178 3.19 -18.36 -1.75
C ILE A 178 3.27 -19.85 -2.12
N PRO A 179 4.45 -20.47 -2.34
CA PRO A 179 4.53 -21.88 -2.71
C PRO A 179 3.91 -22.84 -1.69
N ASP A 180 3.94 -22.46 -0.41
CA ASP A 180 3.45 -23.26 0.71
C ASP A 180 2.01 -22.87 1.12
N ALA A 181 1.34 -21.99 0.36
CA ALA A 181 -0.05 -21.60 0.60
C ALA A 181 -1.01 -22.73 0.21
N VAL A 182 -1.76 -23.23 1.20
CA VAL A 182 -2.71 -24.34 1.02
C VAL A 182 -4.07 -23.86 0.51
N ASP A 183 -4.55 -22.70 0.97
CA ASP A 183 -5.82 -22.12 0.55
C ASP A 183 -5.73 -21.63 -0.91
N GLU A 184 -6.55 -22.20 -1.80
CA GLU A 184 -6.46 -21.94 -3.25
C GLU A 184 -6.86 -20.51 -3.62
N ASP A 185 -7.93 -19.98 -3.02
CA ASP A 185 -8.40 -18.62 -3.25
C ASP A 185 -7.35 -17.60 -2.80
N ALA A 186 -6.74 -17.82 -1.63
CA ALA A 186 -5.64 -17.00 -1.13
C ALA A 186 -4.42 -17.09 -2.05
N ARG A 187 -4.04 -18.29 -2.49
CA ARG A 187 -2.88 -18.49 -3.36
C ARG A 187 -3.04 -17.78 -4.70
N ASP A 188 -4.21 -17.88 -5.32
CA ASP A 188 -4.50 -17.22 -6.60
C ASP A 188 -4.49 -15.69 -6.45
N PHE A 189 -5.10 -15.17 -5.39
CA PHE A 189 -5.04 -13.76 -5.05
C PHE A 189 -3.58 -13.29 -4.86
N LEU A 190 -2.81 -13.97 -4.02
CA LEU A 190 -1.41 -13.64 -3.73
C LEU A 190 -0.53 -13.70 -4.99
N ALA A 191 -0.75 -14.68 -5.87
CA ALA A 191 -0.03 -14.79 -7.14
C ALA A 191 -0.33 -13.62 -8.09
N SER A 192 -1.58 -13.14 -8.10
CA SER A 192 -1.97 -11.93 -8.83
C SER A 192 -1.31 -10.68 -8.24
N SER A 193 -1.37 -10.50 -6.92
CA SER A 193 -0.75 -9.35 -6.23
C SER A 193 0.76 -9.31 -6.44
N ARG A 194 1.45 -10.45 -6.34
CA ARG A 194 2.88 -10.58 -6.64
C ARG A 194 3.21 -10.12 -8.06
N ARG A 195 2.36 -10.43 -9.03
CA ARG A 195 2.55 -10.01 -10.43
C ARG A 195 2.43 -8.48 -10.56
N SER A 196 1.42 -7.88 -9.94
CA SER A 196 1.24 -6.43 -9.89
C SER A 196 2.45 -5.73 -9.27
N MET A 197 2.89 -6.19 -8.09
CA MET A 197 4.08 -5.66 -7.40
C MET A 197 5.36 -5.77 -8.23
N SER A 198 5.51 -6.84 -9.02
CA SER A 198 6.64 -6.98 -9.93
C SER A 198 6.63 -5.93 -11.06
N GLN A 199 5.45 -5.54 -11.54
CA GLN A 199 5.31 -4.48 -12.55
C GLN A 199 5.60 -3.12 -11.93
N HIS A 200 5.11 -2.87 -10.72
CA HIS A 200 5.42 -1.67 -9.94
C HIS A 200 6.93 -1.52 -9.73
N LEU A 201 7.60 -2.58 -9.28
CA LEU A 201 9.05 -2.61 -9.11
C LEU A 201 9.81 -2.26 -10.39
N GLN A 202 9.40 -2.86 -11.52
CA GLN A 202 10.00 -2.56 -12.81
C GLN A 202 9.88 -1.08 -13.15
N ARG A 203 8.67 -0.51 -13.02
CA ARG A 203 8.41 0.90 -13.31
C ARG A 203 9.21 1.84 -12.41
N GLY A 204 9.29 1.55 -11.11
CA GLY A 204 10.10 2.33 -10.17
C GLY A 204 11.59 2.34 -10.52
N ARG A 205 12.14 1.18 -10.94
CA ARG A 205 13.53 1.08 -11.40
C ARG A 205 13.79 1.88 -12.67
N GLU A 206 12.89 1.82 -13.64
CA GLU A 206 12.99 2.60 -14.88
C GLU A 206 13.02 4.12 -14.59
N LEU A 207 12.19 4.59 -13.67
CA LEU A 207 12.17 6.00 -13.25
C LEU A 207 13.47 6.41 -12.55
N LEU A 208 14.01 5.57 -11.66
CA LEU A 208 15.32 5.83 -11.05
C LEU A 208 16.44 5.92 -12.09
N GLU A 209 16.44 5.02 -13.08
CA GLU A 209 17.44 5.03 -14.15
C GLU A 209 17.31 6.29 -15.01
N GLN A 210 16.09 6.67 -15.39
CA GLN A 210 15.82 7.91 -16.13
C GLN A 210 16.34 9.13 -15.37
N ARG A 211 16.03 9.26 -14.07
CA ARG A 211 16.53 10.37 -13.24
C ARG A 211 18.06 10.43 -13.18
N ARG A 212 18.72 9.29 -13.01
CA ARG A 212 20.20 9.22 -13.01
C ARG A 212 20.82 9.61 -14.35
N SER A 213 20.12 9.39 -15.47
CA SER A 213 20.61 9.74 -16.81
C SER A 213 20.50 11.22 -17.16
N LEU A 214 19.72 11.99 -16.38
CA LEU A 214 19.50 13.42 -16.59
C LEU A 214 20.44 14.31 -15.76
N GLN A 215 21.21 13.73 -14.84
CA GLN A 215 22.20 14.39 -13.98
C GLN A 215 23.61 14.35 -14.59
#